data_AF-D7BG54-F1
#
_entry.id   AF-D7BG54-F1
#
_cell.length_a   1.000
_cell.length_b   1.000
_cell.length_c   1.000
_cell.angle_alpha   90.00
_cell.angle_beta   90.00
_cell.angle_gamma   90.00
#
_symmetry.space_group_name_H-M   'P 1'
#
loop_
_entity.id
_entity.type
_entity.pdbx_description
1 polymer ?
#
loop_
_entity_poly.entity_id
_entity_poly.type
_entity_poly.pdbx_seq_one_letter_code
_entity_poly.pdbx_strand_id
1 'polypeptide(L)'
;MEELITNAPASWPTVRLKGFVPSNRPEHRKANQLHFATAVESSFRGSEVQVLEADVIRITPGGAVQVPLRVRDKEGEYDLFFYADPDPEAAGHYEALQALARKTGRFRPIFYSTDDLTLIYPDPPAEPVARRDRLYVSASLFPTKGQYAMWWAERPGERFLLSRTYEIYDRIYHEVAGLETSAFAQILLELEMIQDEEEFALMTSVPSRIEIPLLGPEGVPMVASFSPDRGIRFHLHMRHATSEYRDAFLELFLARMKLWKKERPTPRFTIADSPPLNWWRGLWKRLQGNEEEQTAEVVGSLSR
;
A
#
# COMPACT_ATOMS: atom_id res chain seq x y z
N MET A 1 -28.65 -20.37 -11.91
CA MET A 1 -28.26 -19.69 -10.66
C MET A 1 -27.38 -20.68 -9.96
N GLU A 2 -26.14 -20.31 -9.71
CA GLU A 2 -25.10 -21.22 -9.26
C GLU A 2 -24.72 -20.88 -7.82
N GLU A 3 -24.68 -21.88 -6.95
CA GLU A 3 -24.26 -21.69 -5.56
C GLU A 3 -22.74 -21.76 -5.48
N LEU A 4 -22.11 -20.77 -4.85
CA LEU A 4 -20.65 -20.69 -4.80
C LEU A 4 -20.11 -21.51 -3.62
N ILE A 5 -19.01 -22.22 -3.85
CA ILE A 5 -18.24 -22.92 -2.82
C ILE A 5 -17.32 -21.91 -2.12
N THR A 6 -17.17 -22.04 -0.80
CA THR A 6 -16.45 -21.07 0.03
C THR A 6 -15.91 -21.69 1.31
N ASN A 7 -14.86 -21.09 1.87
CA ASN A 7 -14.40 -21.35 3.25
C ASN A 7 -14.95 -20.36 4.29
N ALA A 8 -15.96 -19.56 3.93
CA ALA A 8 -16.63 -18.65 4.86
C ALA A 8 -17.22 -19.39 6.07
N PRO A 9 -17.40 -18.71 7.23
CA PRO A 9 -18.10 -19.29 8.36
C PRO A 9 -19.48 -19.85 7.97
N ALA A 10 -19.82 -21.04 8.48
CA ALA A 10 -21.09 -21.70 8.15
C ALA A 10 -22.35 -20.90 8.55
N SER A 11 -22.20 -19.90 9.43
CA SER A 11 -23.29 -18.98 9.80
C SER A 11 -23.56 -17.88 8.77
N TRP A 12 -22.67 -17.68 7.79
CA TRP A 12 -22.86 -16.65 6.76
C TRP A 12 -23.92 -17.07 5.73
N PRO A 13 -24.65 -16.11 5.15
CA PRO A 13 -25.59 -16.42 4.08
C PRO A 13 -24.92 -17.06 2.87
N THR A 14 -25.55 -18.07 2.30
CA THR A 14 -25.15 -18.69 1.04
C THR A 14 -25.19 -17.68 -0.11
N VAL A 15 -24.10 -17.56 -0.87
CA VAL A 15 -24.01 -16.66 -2.02
C VAL A 15 -24.32 -17.43 -3.30
N ARG A 16 -25.27 -16.90 -4.09
CA ARG A 16 -25.66 -17.49 -5.37
C ARG A 16 -25.48 -16.52 -6.52
N LEU A 17 -24.74 -16.94 -7.53
CA LEU A 17 -24.41 -16.14 -8.71
C LEU A 17 -25.52 -16.24 -9.78
N LYS A 18 -25.95 -15.08 -10.28
CA LYS A 18 -26.87 -14.94 -11.42
C LYS A 18 -26.10 -14.25 -12.56
N GLY A 19 -26.26 -14.74 -13.78
CA GLY A 19 -25.62 -14.14 -14.95
C GLY A 19 -24.13 -14.46 -15.10
N PHE A 20 -23.66 -15.56 -14.50
CA PHE A 20 -22.29 -16.04 -14.71
C PHE A 20 -22.01 -16.30 -16.18
N VAL A 21 -20.88 -15.81 -16.67
CA VAL A 21 -20.40 -16.05 -18.04
C VAL A 21 -19.14 -16.92 -17.96
N PRO A 22 -19.20 -18.22 -18.34
CA PRO A 22 -18.05 -19.13 -18.27
C PRO A 22 -17.06 -18.81 -19.39
N SER A 23 -16.12 -17.89 -19.10
CA SER A 23 -15.15 -17.42 -20.08
C SER A 23 -14.02 -16.63 -19.44
N ASN A 24 -12.79 -16.96 -19.84
CA ASN A 24 -11.57 -16.33 -19.31
C ASN A 24 -11.26 -14.98 -19.98
N ARG A 25 -12.15 -14.45 -20.83
CA ARG A 25 -11.93 -13.14 -21.46
C ARG A 25 -11.96 -12.02 -20.41
N PRO A 26 -11.08 -11.01 -20.50
CA PRO A 26 -10.97 -9.95 -19.47
C PRO A 26 -12.30 -9.24 -19.16
N GLU A 27 -13.11 -8.97 -20.19
CA GLU A 27 -14.43 -8.35 -20.06
C GLU A 27 -15.41 -9.22 -19.27
N HIS A 28 -15.37 -10.53 -19.46
CA HIS A 28 -16.22 -11.48 -18.73
C HIS A 28 -15.74 -11.64 -17.29
N ARG A 29 -14.43 -11.62 -17.03
CA ARG A 29 -13.90 -11.63 -15.65
C ARG A 29 -14.38 -10.42 -14.85
N LYS A 30 -14.30 -9.21 -15.43
CA LYS A 30 -14.81 -7.98 -14.78
C LYS A 30 -16.32 -8.05 -14.56
N ALA A 31 -17.08 -8.52 -15.55
CA ALA A 31 -18.53 -8.71 -15.40
C ALA A 31 -18.86 -9.71 -14.27
N ASN A 32 -18.16 -10.84 -14.23
CA ASN A 32 -18.32 -11.86 -13.20
C ASN A 32 -17.94 -11.33 -11.80
N GLN A 33 -16.90 -10.50 -11.68
CA GLN A 33 -16.56 -9.82 -10.42
C GLN A 33 -17.68 -8.88 -9.94
N LEU A 34 -18.28 -8.10 -10.85
CA LEU A 34 -19.41 -7.24 -10.53
C LEU A 34 -20.66 -8.04 -10.13
N HIS A 35 -20.94 -9.12 -10.85
CA HIS A 35 -22.02 -10.05 -10.49
C HIS A 35 -21.80 -10.67 -9.11
N PHE A 36 -20.56 -11.05 -8.80
CA PHE A 36 -20.19 -11.55 -7.48
C PHE A 36 -20.42 -10.50 -6.39
N ALA A 37 -19.91 -9.28 -6.55
CA ALA A 37 -20.10 -8.22 -5.57
C ALA A 37 -21.60 -7.94 -5.31
N THR A 38 -22.41 -7.89 -6.37
CA THR A 38 -23.86 -7.71 -6.29
C THR A 38 -24.54 -8.89 -5.57
N ALA A 39 -24.08 -10.12 -5.83
CA ALA A 39 -24.61 -11.32 -5.21
C ALA A 39 -24.30 -11.36 -3.70
N VAL A 40 -23.08 -11.00 -3.30
CA VAL A 40 -22.69 -10.87 -1.88
C VAL A 40 -23.56 -9.82 -1.20
N GLU A 41 -23.64 -8.61 -1.74
CA GLU A 41 -24.43 -7.53 -1.15
C GLU A 41 -25.90 -7.91 -0.99
N SER A 42 -26.48 -8.56 -2.01
CA SER A 42 -27.86 -9.04 -1.97
C SER A 42 -28.07 -10.14 -0.93
N SER A 43 -27.12 -11.07 -0.81
CA SER A 43 -27.22 -12.21 0.11
C SER A 43 -27.00 -11.79 1.57
N PHE A 44 -26.17 -10.77 1.79
CA PHE A 44 -25.82 -10.29 3.12
C PHE A 44 -26.79 -9.22 3.64
N ARG A 45 -27.67 -8.70 2.77
CA ARG A 45 -28.71 -7.74 3.16
C ARG A 45 -29.63 -8.31 4.23
N GLY A 46 -29.65 -7.66 5.40
CA GLY A 46 -30.45 -8.10 6.55
C GLY A 46 -29.82 -9.23 7.36
N SER A 47 -28.58 -9.63 7.04
CA SER A 47 -27.77 -10.54 7.85
C SER A 47 -26.90 -9.78 8.86
N GLU A 48 -26.18 -10.51 9.71
CA GLU A 48 -25.18 -9.94 10.64
C GLU A 48 -23.86 -9.55 9.95
N VAL A 49 -23.70 -9.89 8.65
CA VAL A 49 -22.50 -9.58 7.88
C VAL A 49 -22.72 -8.31 7.07
N GLN A 50 -21.83 -7.34 7.24
CA GLN A 50 -21.89 -6.04 6.58
C GLN A 50 -20.84 -5.97 5.45
N VAL A 51 -21.26 -5.58 4.25
CA VAL A 51 -20.32 -5.19 3.19
C VAL A 51 -19.75 -3.80 3.50
N LEU A 52 -18.43 -3.69 3.53
CA LEU A 52 -17.73 -2.44 3.87
C LEU A 52 -17.38 -1.65 2.61
N GLU A 53 -16.53 -2.24 1.77
CA GLU A 53 -15.83 -1.56 0.69
C GLU A 53 -15.54 -2.55 -0.45
N ALA A 54 -15.50 -2.05 -1.68
CA ALA A 54 -15.10 -2.82 -2.86
C ALA A 54 -13.79 -2.27 -3.45
N ASP A 55 -13.05 -3.13 -4.16
CA ASP A 55 -11.80 -2.79 -4.85
C ASP A 55 -10.76 -2.08 -3.96
N VAL A 56 -10.56 -2.61 -2.75
CA VAL A 56 -9.68 -2.01 -1.75
C VAL A 56 -8.24 -2.47 -1.95
N ILE A 57 -7.28 -1.56 -1.81
CA ILE A 57 -5.86 -1.91 -1.76
C ILE A 57 -5.43 -2.07 -0.31
N ARG A 58 -5.00 -3.28 0.08
CA ARG A 58 -4.39 -3.56 1.39
C ARG A 58 -2.88 -3.54 1.28
N ILE A 59 -2.21 -2.77 2.13
CA ILE A 59 -0.76 -2.75 2.16
C ILE A 59 -0.19 -3.75 3.16
N THR A 60 0.89 -4.40 2.74
CA THR A 60 1.66 -5.35 3.54
C THR A 60 3.16 -5.06 3.36
N PRO A 61 4.04 -5.55 4.26
CA PRO A 61 5.49 -5.52 4.01
C PRO A 61 5.91 -6.25 2.72
N GLY A 62 5.05 -7.12 2.19
CA GLY A 62 5.27 -7.82 0.93
C GLY A 62 4.92 -7.00 -0.31
N GLY A 63 4.18 -5.90 -0.18
CA GLY A 63 3.59 -5.14 -1.27
C GLY A 63 2.09 -4.86 -1.03
N ALA A 64 1.43 -4.33 -2.05
CA ALA A 64 0.00 -4.05 -2.06
C ALA A 64 -0.79 -5.23 -2.63
N VAL A 65 -1.90 -5.59 -1.99
CA VAL A 65 -2.83 -6.63 -2.40
C VAL A 65 -4.15 -5.97 -2.77
N GLN A 66 -4.66 -6.25 -3.98
CA GLN A 66 -5.99 -5.81 -4.37
C GLN A 66 -7.03 -6.79 -3.81
N VAL A 67 -7.96 -6.27 -3.02
CA VAL A 67 -9.05 -7.00 -2.38
C VAL A 67 -10.35 -6.61 -3.06
N PRO A 68 -11.00 -7.52 -3.80
CA PRO A 68 -12.25 -7.23 -4.52
C PRO A 68 -13.36 -6.73 -3.61
N LEU A 69 -13.53 -7.32 -2.43
CA LEU A 69 -14.61 -6.96 -1.52
C LEU A 69 -14.19 -7.19 -0.06
N ARG A 70 -14.52 -6.25 0.81
CA ARG A 70 -14.31 -6.36 2.26
C ARG A 70 -15.64 -6.43 2.98
N VAL A 71 -15.71 -7.30 3.96
CA VAL A 71 -16.91 -7.49 4.78
C VAL A 71 -16.53 -7.53 6.27
N ARG A 72 -17.50 -7.27 7.13
CA ARG A 72 -17.36 -7.36 8.59
C ARG A 72 -18.48 -8.21 9.15
N ASP A 73 -18.13 -9.09 10.09
CA ASP A 73 -19.09 -9.76 10.95
C ASP A 73 -18.73 -9.51 12.44
N LYS A 74 -19.31 -10.29 13.36
CA LYS A 74 -19.05 -10.20 14.80
C LYS A 74 -17.62 -10.59 15.22
N GLU A 75 -16.91 -11.38 14.43
CA GLU A 75 -15.56 -11.89 14.70
C GLU A 75 -14.46 -11.03 14.05
N GLY A 76 -14.83 -10.18 13.08
CA GLY A 76 -13.96 -9.12 12.57
C GLY A 76 -14.18 -8.82 11.09
N GLU A 77 -13.12 -8.34 10.45
CA GLU A 77 -13.12 -7.98 9.04
C GLU A 77 -12.46 -9.06 8.17
N TYR A 78 -13.04 -9.32 7.01
CA TYR A 78 -12.62 -10.35 6.07
C TYR A 78 -12.48 -9.77 4.66
N ASP A 79 -11.56 -10.36 3.91
CA ASP A 79 -11.17 -9.94 2.57
C ASP A 79 -11.61 -11.04 1.60
N LEU A 80 -12.61 -10.76 0.76
CA LEU A 80 -13.25 -11.74 -0.10
C LEU A 80 -12.59 -11.74 -1.49
N PHE A 81 -12.28 -12.94 -1.97
CA PHE A 81 -11.71 -13.20 -3.28
C PHE A 81 -12.62 -14.13 -4.07
N PHE A 82 -12.90 -13.77 -5.33
CA PHE A 82 -13.76 -14.56 -6.18
C PHE A 82 -12.96 -15.19 -7.32
N TYR A 83 -13.12 -16.51 -7.47
CA TYR A 83 -12.45 -17.34 -8.46
C TYR A 83 -13.51 -17.96 -9.38
N ALA A 84 -13.76 -17.27 -10.49
CA ALA A 84 -14.71 -17.71 -11.53
C ALA A 84 -14.30 -19.04 -12.17
N ASP A 85 -13.00 -19.21 -12.39
CA ASP A 85 -12.37 -20.37 -13.01
C ASP A 85 -11.43 -21.00 -11.96
N PRO A 86 -11.89 -21.99 -11.18
CA PRO A 86 -11.10 -22.66 -10.16
C PRO A 86 -10.15 -23.64 -10.84
N ASP A 87 -8.93 -23.18 -11.11
CA ASP A 87 -7.85 -23.94 -11.71
C ASP A 87 -6.61 -23.99 -10.78
N PRO A 88 -5.53 -24.70 -11.13
CA PRO A 88 -4.32 -24.75 -10.32
C PRO A 88 -3.71 -23.38 -10.02
N GLU A 89 -3.83 -22.41 -10.93
CA GLU A 89 -3.31 -21.05 -10.73
C GLU A 89 -4.15 -20.28 -9.70
N ALA A 90 -5.49 -20.40 -9.76
CA ALA A 90 -6.41 -19.84 -8.78
C ALA A 90 -6.18 -20.42 -7.38
N ALA A 91 -5.97 -21.73 -7.29
CA ALA A 91 -5.63 -22.43 -6.05
C ALA A 91 -4.29 -21.91 -5.47
N GLY A 92 -3.26 -21.80 -6.31
CA GLY A 92 -1.97 -21.24 -5.89
C GLY A 92 -2.02 -19.77 -5.50
N HIS A 93 -2.83 -18.96 -6.18
CA HIS A 93 -3.10 -17.56 -5.79
C HIS A 93 -3.71 -17.49 -4.39
N TYR A 94 -4.73 -18.32 -4.11
CA TYR A 94 -5.35 -18.37 -2.79
C TYR A 94 -4.39 -18.86 -1.69
N GLU A 95 -3.59 -19.88 -1.98
CA GLU A 95 -2.57 -20.37 -1.04
C GLU A 95 -1.52 -19.28 -0.73
N ALA A 96 -1.06 -18.55 -1.74
CA ALA A 96 -0.14 -17.44 -1.57
C ALA A 96 -0.76 -16.31 -0.73
N LEU A 97 -2.05 -16.00 -0.91
CA LEU A 97 -2.79 -15.07 -0.05
C LEU A 97 -2.86 -15.57 1.40
N GLN A 98 -3.17 -16.85 1.63
CA GLN A 98 -3.16 -17.41 2.98
C GLN A 98 -1.77 -17.35 3.63
N ALA A 99 -0.71 -17.66 2.89
CA ALA A 99 0.66 -17.59 3.39
C ALA A 99 1.04 -16.15 3.79
N LEU A 100 0.68 -15.17 2.96
CA LEU A 100 0.90 -13.76 3.25
C LEU A 100 0.05 -13.27 4.44
N ALA A 101 -1.21 -13.71 4.54
CA ALA A 101 -2.09 -13.42 5.66
C ALA A 101 -1.53 -13.96 6.98
N ARG A 102 -1.05 -15.22 7.01
CA ARG A 102 -0.41 -15.81 8.20
C ARG A 102 0.87 -15.08 8.62
N LYS A 103 1.66 -14.62 7.64
CA LYS A 103 2.91 -13.90 7.91
C LYS A 103 2.69 -12.50 8.45
N THR A 104 1.65 -11.82 7.98
CA THR A 104 1.46 -10.37 8.24
C THR A 104 0.34 -10.07 9.22
N GLY A 105 -0.67 -10.94 9.34
CA GLY A 105 -1.87 -10.68 10.15
C GLY A 105 -2.74 -9.53 9.64
N ARG A 106 -2.40 -8.93 8.49
CA ARG A 106 -3.04 -7.71 7.97
C ARG A 106 -4.42 -7.97 7.38
N PHE A 107 -4.65 -9.12 6.75
CA PHE A 107 -5.89 -9.41 6.04
C PHE A 107 -6.33 -10.86 6.27
N ARG A 108 -7.62 -11.15 6.09
CA ARG A 108 -8.23 -12.46 6.37
C ARG A 108 -8.93 -12.98 5.10
N PRO A 109 -8.24 -13.75 4.25
CA PRO A 109 -8.75 -14.13 2.93
C PRO A 109 -9.83 -15.21 3.01
N ILE A 110 -11.00 -14.93 2.45
CA ILE A 110 -12.08 -15.89 2.19
C ILE A 110 -12.24 -16.04 0.68
N PHE A 111 -12.30 -17.26 0.19
CA PHE A 111 -12.56 -17.52 -1.22
C PHE A 111 -14.05 -17.78 -1.47
N TYR A 112 -14.50 -17.41 -2.66
CA TYR A 112 -15.72 -17.88 -3.28
C TYR A 112 -15.37 -18.38 -4.68
N SER A 113 -15.85 -19.55 -5.06
CA SER A 113 -15.54 -20.17 -6.34
C SER A 113 -16.71 -21.00 -6.88
N THR A 114 -16.67 -21.33 -8.17
CA THR A 114 -17.66 -22.19 -8.83
C THR A 114 -17.43 -23.68 -8.54
N ASP A 115 -16.22 -24.07 -8.14
CA ASP A 115 -15.83 -25.42 -7.72
C ASP A 115 -14.90 -25.36 -6.48
N ASP A 116 -14.66 -26.48 -5.79
CA ASP A 116 -13.89 -26.52 -4.55
C ASP A 116 -12.39 -26.33 -4.82
N LEU A 117 -11.93 -25.10 -4.57
CA LEU A 117 -10.54 -24.69 -4.73
C LEU A 117 -9.56 -25.52 -3.87
N THR A 118 -10.03 -26.10 -2.76
CA THR A 118 -9.18 -26.84 -1.81
C THR A 118 -8.86 -28.26 -2.29
N LEU A 119 -9.60 -28.76 -3.28
CA LEU A 119 -9.37 -30.08 -3.89
C LEU A 119 -8.42 -30.02 -5.10
N ILE A 120 -8.03 -28.83 -5.53
CA ILE A 120 -7.17 -28.60 -6.69
C ILE A 120 -5.72 -28.52 -6.22
N TYR A 121 -4.84 -29.25 -6.90
CA TYR A 121 -3.40 -29.15 -6.64
C TYR A 121 -2.88 -27.79 -7.13
N PRO A 122 -2.26 -26.97 -6.26
CA PRO A 122 -1.90 -25.59 -6.59
C PRO A 122 -0.65 -25.53 -7.47
N ASP A 123 -0.70 -24.67 -8.49
CA ASP A 123 0.47 -24.22 -9.23
C ASP A 123 0.94 -22.86 -8.68
N PRO A 124 2.24 -22.58 -8.58
CA PRO A 124 2.72 -21.25 -8.18
C PRO A 124 2.12 -20.17 -9.09
N PRO A 125 1.60 -19.07 -8.53
CA PRO A 125 0.96 -18.03 -9.34
C PRO A 125 1.99 -17.40 -10.28
N ALA A 126 1.58 -17.09 -11.52
CA ALA A 126 2.44 -16.48 -12.53
C ALA A 126 2.93 -15.09 -12.09
N GLU A 127 2.11 -14.36 -11.34
CA GLU A 127 2.43 -13.06 -10.76
C GLU A 127 2.38 -13.09 -9.22
N PRO A 128 3.23 -12.30 -8.53
CA PRO A 128 3.14 -12.17 -7.08
C PRO A 128 1.80 -11.57 -6.64
N VAL A 129 1.15 -12.19 -5.65
CA VAL A 129 -0.11 -11.69 -5.05
C VAL A 129 0.02 -10.30 -4.42
N ALA A 130 1.22 -9.96 -3.95
CA ALA A 130 1.55 -8.64 -3.42
C ALA A 130 2.41 -7.87 -4.42
N ARG A 131 1.81 -6.83 -4.99
CA ARG A 131 2.41 -5.99 -6.03
C ARG A 131 3.24 -4.87 -5.44
N ARG A 132 4.32 -4.50 -6.13
CA ARG A 132 5.31 -3.49 -5.69
C ARG A 132 5.58 -2.42 -6.73
N ASP A 133 4.84 -2.47 -7.83
CA ASP A 133 5.03 -1.65 -9.02
C ASP A 133 4.27 -0.32 -8.95
N ARG A 134 3.41 -0.13 -7.95
CA ARG A 134 2.65 1.11 -7.72
C ARG A 134 2.57 1.44 -6.23
N LEU A 135 2.44 2.73 -5.91
CA LEU A 135 2.20 3.23 -4.55
C LEU A 135 0.72 3.25 -4.19
N TYR A 136 -0.17 3.24 -5.20
CA TYR A 136 -1.63 3.31 -5.02
C TYR A 136 -2.05 4.54 -4.22
N VAL A 137 -1.45 5.68 -4.55
CA VAL A 137 -1.77 6.98 -3.99
C VAL A 137 -2.63 7.80 -4.95
N SER A 138 -3.44 8.70 -4.41
CA SER A 138 -4.17 9.70 -5.18
C SER A 138 -4.03 11.09 -4.56
N ALA A 139 -4.11 12.13 -5.37
CA ALA A 139 -4.06 13.51 -4.89
C ALA A 139 -5.32 13.84 -4.10
N SER A 140 -5.16 14.50 -2.95
CA SER A 140 -6.28 14.94 -2.11
C SER A 140 -6.45 16.46 -2.18
N LEU A 141 -7.59 16.91 -2.69
CA LEU A 141 -7.96 18.33 -2.70
C LEU A 141 -8.38 18.83 -1.32
N PHE A 142 -8.78 17.91 -0.43
CA PHE A 142 -9.28 18.20 0.90
C PHE A 142 -8.47 17.42 1.93
N PRO A 143 -7.25 17.88 2.29
CA PRO A 143 -6.45 17.24 3.33
C PRO A 143 -7.26 17.09 4.62
N THR A 144 -7.22 15.91 5.21
CA THR A 144 -7.85 15.68 6.53
C THR A 144 -7.17 16.59 7.54
N LYS A 145 -7.93 17.34 8.34
CA LYS A 145 -7.37 18.22 9.36
C LYS A 145 -6.73 17.39 10.48
N GLY A 146 -5.59 17.84 10.97
CA GLY A 146 -4.92 17.20 12.10
C GLY A 146 -3.40 17.24 12.00
N GLN A 147 -2.78 16.35 12.78
CA GLN A 147 -1.34 16.24 12.90
C GLN A 147 -0.83 15.09 12.03
N TYR A 148 0.18 15.42 11.23
CA TYR A 148 0.90 14.48 10.38
C TYR A 148 2.35 14.43 10.83
N ALA A 149 3.00 13.27 10.71
CA ALA A 149 4.41 13.15 11.01
C ALA A 149 5.07 12.03 10.20
N MET A 150 6.38 12.13 10.01
CA MET A 150 7.18 11.03 9.45
C MET A 150 7.27 9.86 10.42
N TRP A 151 7.28 10.14 11.72
CA TRP A 151 7.30 9.15 12.77
C TRP A 151 6.73 9.75 14.06
N TRP A 152 6.13 8.89 14.88
CA TRP A 152 5.73 9.20 16.24
C TRP A 152 5.83 7.92 17.08
N ALA A 153 6.10 8.12 18.38
CA ALA A 153 6.09 7.08 19.39
C ALA A 153 4.64 6.60 19.63
N GLU A 154 4.41 5.30 19.57
CA GLU A 154 3.14 4.70 19.98
C GLU A 154 3.14 4.38 21.49
N ARG A 155 4.34 4.24 22.07
CA ARG A 155 4.54 3.99 23.49
C ARG A 155 5.59 4.92 24.09
N PRO A 156 5.44 5.32 25.37
CA PRO A 156 6.46 6.10 26.05
C PRO A 156 7.84 5.44 25.99
N GLY A 157 8.87 6.23 25.67
CA GLY A 157 10.26 5.78 25.63
C GLY A 157 10.70 5.15 24.30
N GLU A 158 9.81 5.01 23.31
CA GLU A 158 10.22 4.68 21.95
C GLU A 158 11.09 5.80 21.37
N ARG A 159 12.12 5.42 20.62
CA ARG A 159 13.08 6.35 20.02
C ARG A 159 13.09 6.19 18.51
N PHE A 160 13.00 7.30 17.79
CA PHE A 160 13.01 7.28 16.32
C PHE A 160 14.22 6.51 15.75
N LEU A 161 15.42 6.76 16.28
CA LEU A 161 16.66 6.12 15.82
C LEU A 161 16.68 4.59 15.94
N LEU A 162 15.91 4.04 16.86
CA LEU A 162 15.79 2.60 17.10
C LEU A 162 14.56 2.02 16.41
N SER A 163 13.78 2.85 15.71
CA SER A 163 12.57 2.41 15.04
C SER A 163 12.87 1.80 13.68
N ARG A 164 12.02 0.85 13.28
CA ARG A 164 12.00 0.31 11.92
C ARG A 164 11.78 1.40 10.88
N THR A 165 10.97 2.40 11.18
CA THR A 165 10.72 3.55 10.30
C THR A 165 12.03 4.28 9.94
N TYR A 166 12.94 4.46 10.91
CA TYR A 166 14.26 5.06 10.65
C TYR A 166 15.09 4.19 9.71
N GLU A 167 15.16 2.87 9.95
CA GLU A 167 15.91 1.95 9.09
C GLU A 167 15.39 1.97 7.64
N ILE A 168 14.07 2.07 7.45
CA ILE A 168 13.47 2.16 6.12
C ILE A 168 13.80 3.49 5.45
N TYR A 169 13.67 4.61 6.17
CA TYR A 169 14.08 5.92 5.62
C TYR A 169 15.56 5.95 5.27
N ASP A 170 16.44 5.39 6.09
CA ASP A 170 17.86 5.31 5.80
C ASP A 170 18.12 4.56 4.48
N ARG A 171 17.44 3.42 4.28
CA ARG A 171 17.49 2.68 3.02
C ARG A 171 16.92 3.49 1.84
N ILE A 172 15.83 4.24 2.04
CA ILE A 172 15.26 5.12 1.02
C ILE A 172 16.28 6.20 0.61
N TYR A 173 16.84 6.95 1.56
CA TYR A 173 17.81 8.00 1.28
C TYR A 173 19.04 7.49 0.53
N HIS A 174 19.52 6.28 0.86
CA HIS A 174 20.60 5.65 0.11
C HIS A 174 20.16 5.17 -1.27
N GLU A 175 18.94 4.64 -1.41
CA GLU A 175 18.42 4.13 -2.68
C GLU A 175 18.23 5.26 -3.70
N VAL A 176 17.71 6.42 -3.28
CA VAL A 176 17.43 7.56 -4.16
C VAL A 176 18.57 8.59 -4.21
N ALA A 177 19.72 8.31 -3.60
CA ALA A 177 20.84 9.24 -3.56
C ALA A 177 21.30 9.67 -4.97
N GLY A 178 21.26 10.98 -5.26
CA GLY A 178 21.57 11.55 -6.57
C GLY A 178 20.44 11.42 -7.60
N LEU A 179 19.29 10.87 -7.20
CA LEU A 179 18.10 10.65 -8.03
C LEU A 179 16.84 11.21 -7.35
N GLU A 180 16.97 12.08 -6.35
CA GLU A 180 15.86 12.49 -5.49
C GLU A 180 14.78 13.25 -6.27
N THR A 181 15.18 14.14 -7.19
CA THR A 181 14.25 14.87 -8.07
C THR A 181 13.48 13.90 -8.97
N SER A 182 14.16 12.97 -9.64
CA SER A 182 13.50 11.96 -10.48
C SER A 182 12.61 11.02 -9.67
N ALA A 183 13.06 10.61 -8.47
CA ALA A 183 12.26 9.77 -7.58
C ALA A 183 10.97 10.48 -7.11
N PHE A 184 11.01 11.79 -6.88
CA PHE A 184 9.79 12.54 -6.59
C PHE A 184 8.93 12.76 -7.83
N ALA A 185 9.54 12.97 -9.00
CA ALA A 185 8.82 13.04 -10.27
C ALA A 185 8.04 11.74 -10.55
N GLN A 186 8.57 10.57 -10.17
CA GLN A 186 7.82 9.31 -10.27
C GLN A 186 6.52 9.31 -9.45
N ILE A 187 6.51 9.95 -8.27
CA ILE A 187 5.28 10.13 -7.50
C ILE A 187 4.30 11.04 -8.25
N LEU A 188 4.80 12.15 -8.81
CA LEU A 188 3.97 13.10 -9.56
C LEU A 188 3.38 12.49 -10.83
N LEU A 189 4.15 11.65 -11.54
CA LEU A 189 3.69 10.89 -12.70
C LEU A 189 2.59 9.89 -12.30
N GLU A 190 2.76 9.18 -11.19
CA GLU A 190 1.72 8.27 -10.68
C GLU A 190 0.43 9.01 -10.29
N LEU A 191 0.56 10.28 -9.87
CA LEU A 191 -0.56 11.18 -9.56
C LEU A 191 -1.12 11.92 -10.78
N GLU A 192 -0.56 11.69 -11.99
CA GLU A 192 -0.91 12.38 -13.23
C GLU A 192 -0.79 13.92 -13.12
N MET A 193 0.09 14.41 -12.24
CA MET A 193 0.33 15.83 -12.02
C MET A 193 1.34 16.44 -12.99
N ILE A 194 2.17 15.61 -13.61
CA ILE A 194 3.13 15.96 -14.66
C ILE A 194 3.07 14.90 -15.77
N GLN A 195 3.54 15.23 -16.97
CA GLN A 195 3.54 14.29 -18.11
C GLN A 195 4.86 13.52 -18.25
N ASP A 196 5.97 14.14 -17.86
CA ASP A 196 7.32 13.54 -17.89
C ASP A 196 8.19 14.09 -16.74
N GLU A 197 9.38 13.53 -16.56
CA GLU A 197 10.29 13.97 -15.48
C GLU A 197 10.93 15.34 -15.72
N GLU A 198 11.04 15.77 -16.98
CA GLU A 198 11.70 17.04 -17.33
C GLU A 198 10.87 18.23 -16.85
N GLU A 199 9.54 18.12 -16.93
CA GLU A 199 8.60 19.10 -16.38
C GLU A 199 8.92 19.43 -14.90
N PHE A 200 9.16 18.41 -14.08
CA PHE A 200 9.51 18.61 -12.68
C PHE A 200 10.94 19.14 -12.48
N ALA A 201 11.90 18.67 -13.28
CA ALA A 201 13.28 19.16 -13.23
C ALA A 201 13.34 20.68 -13.49
N LEU A 202 12.51 21.19 -14.40
CA LEU A 202 12.40 22.63 -14.67
C LEU A 202 11.78 23.40 -13.49
N MET A 203 10.76 22.83 -12.82
CA MET A 203 10.10 23.45 -11.66
C MET A 203 11.02 23.52 -10.42
N THR A 204 11.88 22.52 -10.23
CA THR A 204 12.78 22.44 -9.06
C THR A 204 14.01 23.35 -9.14
N SER A 205 14.22 24.03 -10.27
CA SER A 205 15.24 25.08 -10.41
C SER A 205 15.03 26.28 -9.47
N VAL A 206 13.83 26.40 -8.88
CA VAL A 206 13.52 27.35 -7.81
C VAL A 206 13.53 26.60 -6.46
N PRO A 207 14.27 27.06 -5.44
CA PRO A 207 14.32 26.43 -4.13
C PRO A 207 12.99 26.64 -3.40
N SER A 208 12.03 25.77 -3.70
CA SER A 208 10.73 25.74 -3.05
C SER A 208 10.48 24.35 -2.48
N ARG A 209 9.96 24.33 -1.26
CA ARG A 209 9.43 23.13 -0.64
C ARG A 209 8.09 22.83 -1.28
N ILE A 210 7.93 21.60 -1.74
CA ILE A 210 6.70 21.11 -2.35
C ILE A 210 6.01 20.21 -1.32
N GLU A 211 4.71 20.37 -1.17
CA GLU A 211 3.86 19.52 -0.34
C GLU A 211 2.58 19.18 -1.06
N ILE A 212 2.29 17.89 -1.15
CA ILE A 212 1.14 17.36 -1.86
C ILE A 212 0.35 16.50 -0.89
N PRO A 213 -0.85 16.91 -0.51
CA PRO A 213 -1.76 16.04 0.23
C PRO A 213 -2.19 14.87 -0.63
N LEU A 214 -2.12 13.67 -0.06
CA LEU A 214 -2.45 12.41 -0.72
C LEU A 214 -3.44 11.61 0.14
N LEU A 215 -4.18 10.74 -0.54
CA LEU A 215 -4.77 9.55 0.07
C LEU A 215 -3.94 8.35 -0.36
N GLY A 216 -3.39 7.62 0.60
CA GLY A 216 -2.68 6.37 0.33
C GLY A 216 -3.60 5.16 0.25
N PRO A 217 -3.00 3.95 0.12
CA PRO A 217 -3.71 2.69 0.27
C PRO A 217 -4.59 2.69 1.53
N GLU A 218 -5.75 2.04 1.46
CA GLU A 218 -6.72 1.97 2.58
C GLU A 218 -7.28 3.35 2.99
N GLY A 219 -7.18 4.36 2.11
CA GLY A 219 -7.74 5.69 2.34
C GLY A 219 -7.00 6.52 3.40
N VAL A 220 -5.79 6.11 3.79
CA VAL A 220 -5.04 6.78 4.86
C VAL A 220 -4.54 8.15 4.39
N PRO A 221 -4.90 9.25 5.08
CA PRO A 221 -4.41 10.59 4.73
C PRO A 221 -2.91 10.73 4.98
N MET A 222 -2.20 11.29 4.00
CA MET A 222 -0.77 11.58 4.12
C MET A 222 -0.39 12.84 3.33
N VAL A 223 0.83 13.32 3.53
CA VAL A 223 1.44 14.40 2.75
C VAL A 223 2.78 13.91 2.22
N ALA A 224 2.95 13.91 0.90
CA ALA A 224 4.27 13.79 0.30
C ALA A 224 4.91 15.17 0.24
N SER A 225 6.15 15.29 0.74
CA SER A 225 6.89 16.55 0.67
C SER A 225 8.26 16.35 0.04
N PHE A 226 8.72 17.34 -0.70
CA PHE A 226 10.04 17.37 -1.32
C PHE A 226 10.71 18.73 -1.12
N SER A 227 12.02 18.71 -0.89
CA SER A 227 12.86 19.89 -1.04
C SER A 227 14.28 19.49 -1.45
N PRO A 228 15.01 20.32 -2.22
CA PRO A 228 16.35 19.96 -2.70
C PRO A 228 17.36 19.65 -1.58
N ASP A 229 17.24 20.31 -0.41
CA ASP A 229 18.12 20.12 0.74
C ASP A 229 17.86 18.85 1.53
N ARG A 230 16.67 18.26 1.36
CA ARG A 230 16.06 17.43 2.40
C ARG A 230 15.37 16.18 1.83
N GLY A 231 15.20 16.15 0.52
CA GLY A 231 14.67 15.02 -0.24
C GLY A 231 13.18 14.75 0.00
N ILE A 232 12.78 13.53 -0.34
CA ILE A 232 11.41 13.03 -0.26
C ILE A 232 11.10 12.63 1.19
N ARG A 233 9.94 13.08 1.68
CA ARG A 233 9.38 12.63 2.96
C ARG A 233 7.89 12.35 2.79
N PHE A 234 7.42 11.41 3.59
CA PHE A 234 6.00 11.11 3.74
C PHE A 234 5.58 11.42 5.17
N HIS A 235 4.53 12.20 5.33
CA HIS A 235 3.98 12.54 6.62
C HIS A 235 2.61 11.89 6.72
N LEU A 236 2.44 10.94 7.63
CA LEU A 236 1.18 10.21 7.77
C LEU A 236 0.36 10.81 8.91
N HIS A 237 -0.96 10.80 8.75
CA HIS A 237 -1.86 11.33 9.77
C HIS A 237 -1.84 10.47 11.04
N MET A 238 -1.45 11.04 12.17
CA MET A 238 -1.14 10.30 13.41
C MET A 238 -2.33 9.56 14.02
N ARG A 239 -3.57 9.96 13.71
CA ARG A 239 -4.80 9.27 14.17
C ARG A 239 -5.37 8.25 13.18
N HIS A 240 -4.93 8.27 11.92
CA HIS A 240 -5.50 7.43 10.87
C HIS A 240 -4.51 6.36 10.39
N ALA A 241 -3.22 6.56 10.60
CA ALA A 241 -2.18 5.57 10.32
C ALA A 241 -1.72 4.88 11.60
N THR A 242 -1.38 3.60 11.50
CA THR A 242 -0.63 2.86 12.52
C THR A 242 0.86 2.85 12.16
N SER A 243 1.73 2.52 13.12
CA SER A 243 3.16 2.27 12.86
C SER A 243 3.37 1.18 11.81
N GLU A 244 2.56 0.12 11.86
CA GLU A 244 2.60 -0.97 10.89
C GLU A 244 2.27 -0.50 9.47
N TYR A 245 1.20 0.28 9.30
CA TYR A 245 0.83 0.85 8.01
C TYR A 245 1.95 1.76 7.48
N ARG A 246 2.47 2.64 8.34
CA ARG A 246 3.57 3.56 8.02
C ARG A 246 4.77 2.80 7.46
N ASP A 247 5.21 1.76 8.15
CA ASP A 247 6.38 0.98 7.74
C ASP A 247 6.11 0.20 6.46
N ALA A 248 4.91 -0.37 6.30
CA ALA A 248 4.53 -1.08 5.07
C ALA A 248 4.48 -0.14 3.84
N PHE A 249 3.98 1.09 4.02
CA PHE A 249 3.98 2.11 2.97
C PHE A 249 5.40 2.52 2.55
N LEU A 250 6.28 2.75 3.52
CA LEU A 250 7.66 3.11 3.22
C LEU A 250 8.43 1.97 2.54
N GLU A 251 8.19 0.71 2.92
CA GLU A 251 8.77 -0.45 2.23
C GLU A 251 8.22 -0.60 0.80
N LEU A 252 6.94 -0.33 0.57
CA LEU A 252 6.36 -0.28 -0.77
C LEU A 252 7.04 0.79 -1.61
N PHE A 253 7.23 1.98 -1.07
CA PHE A 253 7.95 3.06 -1.74
C PHE A 253 9.39 2.66 -2.09
N LEU A 254 10.12 2.12 -1.12
CA LEU A 254 11.49 1.64 -1.35
C LEU A 254 11.55 0.56 -2.44
N ALA A 255 10.63 -0.40 -2.41
CA ALA A 255 10.56 -1.45 -3.42
C ALA A 255 10.25 -0.89 -4.81
N ARG A 256 9.33 0.08 -4.90
CA ARG A 256 9.00 0.78 -6.15
C ARG A 256 10.22 1.51 -6.72
N MET A 257 10.99 2.22 -5.89
CA MET A 257 12.21 2.91 -6.32
C MET A 257 13.28 1.93 -6.82
N LYS A 258 13.44 0.78 -6.16
CA LYS A 258 14.33 -0.29 -6.62
C LYS A 258 13.92 -0.86 -7.97
N LEU A 259 12.63 -1.05 -8.19
CA LEU A 259 12.10 -1.54 -9.47
C LEU A 259 12.34 -0.50 -10.57
N TRP A 260 11.96 0.76 -10.32
CA TRP A 260 12.19 1.88 -11.24
C TRP A 260 13.65 2.01 -11.67
N LYS A 261 14.60 1.90 -10.73
CA LYS A 261 16.04 1.95 -11.03
C LYS A 261 16.53 0.76 -11.87
N LYS A 262 15.89 -0.41 -11.77
CA LYS A 262 16.22 -1.58 -12.62
C LYS A 262 15.69 -1.42 -14.03
N GLU A 263 14.54 -0.78 -14.18
CA GLU A 263 13.87 -0.57 -15.48
C GLU A 263 14.55 0.51 -16.33
N ARG A 264 15.45 1.32 -15.75
CA ARG A 264 16.15 2.40 -16.44
C ARG A 264 17.67 2.28 -16.31
N PRO A 265 18.43 2.29 -17.42
CA PRO A 265 19.87 2.49 -17.36
C PRO A 265 20.14 3.93 -16.93
N THR A 266 20.21 4.18 -15.63
CA THR A 266 20.50 5.51 -15.11
C THR A 266 21.96 5.84 -15.42
N PRO A 267 22.28 7.06 -15.89
CA PRO A 267 23.67 7.51 -15.92
C PRO A 267 24.28 7.31 -14.53
N ARG A 268 25.58 6.99 -14.47
CA ARG A 268 26.31 6.86 -13.20
C ARG A 268 26.39 8.23 -12.54
N PHE A 269 25.35 8.60 -11.79
CA PHE A 269 25.42 9.73 -10.88
C PHE A 269 26.37 9.36 -9.75
N THR A 270 27.32 10.24 -9.47
CA THR A 270 28.19 10.09 -8.31
C THR A 270 27.37 10.36 -7.06
N ILE A 271 27.16 9.32 -6.26
CA ILE A 271 26.57 9.36 -4.90
C ILE A 271 27.21 10.44 -4.01
N ALA A 272 28.43 10.88 -4.36
CA ALA A 272 29.32 11.70 -3.56
C ALA A 272 28.70 13.01 -3.03
N ASP A 273 27.72 13.63 -3.69
CA ASP A 273 27.21 14.95 -3.30
C ASP A 273 25.67 15.04 -3.27
N SER A 274 24.96 14.05 -2.70
CA SER A 274 23.50 14.19 -2.44
C SER A 274 23.24 15.09 -1.22
N PRO A 275 22.68 16.31 -1.37
CA PRO A 275 22.32 17.14 -0.21
C PRO A 275 21.29 16.47 0.71
N PRO A 276 20.22 15.82 0.21
CA PRO A 276 19.27 15.09 1.04
C PRO A 276 19.89 13.98 1.88
N LEU A 277 20.78 13.16 1.31
CA LEU A 277 21.46 12.09 2.06
C LEU A 277 22.40 12.67 3.12
N ASN A 278 23.10 13.76 2.81
CA ASN A 278 23.96 14.46 3.76
C ASN A 278 23.15 15.08 4.91
N TRP A 279 22.00 15.67 4.61
CA TRP A 279 21.05 16.14 5.62
C TRP A 279 20.56 15.01 6.51
N TRP A 280 20.17 13.87 5.93
CA TRP A 280 19.72 12.69 6.68
C TRP A 280 20.81 12.13 7.61
N ARG A 281 22.04 12.00 7.12
CA ARG A 281 23.21 11.62 7.95
C ARG A 281 23.50 12.65 9.05
N GLY A 282 23.30 13.94 8.76
CA GLY A 282 23.41 15.02 9.73
C GLY A 282 22.33 14.94 10.82
N LEU A 283 21.10 14.54 10.46
CA LEU A 283 20.03 14.27 11.42
C LEU A 283 20.43 13.14 12.38
N TRP A 284 20.95 12.02 11.87
CA TRP A 284 21.45 10.92 12.71
C TRP A 284 22.46 11.39 13.76
N LYS A 285 23.48 12.16 13.34
CA LYS A 285 24.51 12.66 14.26
C LYS A 285 23.94 13.56 15.36
N ARG A 286 22.98 14.44 15.01
CA ARG A 286 22.30 15.31 15.98
C ARG A 286 21.49 14.50 16.98
N LEU A 287 20.71 13.54 16.48
CA LEU A 287 19.93 12.65 17.32
C LEU A 287 20.84 11.81 18.23
N GLN A 288 22.00 11.31 17.78
CA GLN A 288 22.92 10.58 18.65
C GLN A 288 23.51 11.44 19.79
N GLY A 289 23.76 12.72 19.54
CA GLY A 289 24.41 13.63 20.50
C GLY A 289 23.46 14.34 21.47
N ASN A 290 22.14 14.21 21.30
CA ASN A 290 21.16 14.95 22.08
C ASN A 290 20.05 14.03 22.60
N GLU A 291 20.10 13.68 23.89
CA GLU A 291 19.11 12.79 24.53
C GLU A 291 17.68 13.36 24.44
N GLU A 292 17.49 14.68 24.49
CA GLU A 292 16.17 15.31 24.38
C GLU A 292 15.56 15.12 22.98
N GLU A 293 16.37 15.22 21.91
CA GLU A 293 15.89 14.94 20.55
C GLU A 293 15.69 13.43 20.31
N GLN A 294 16.39 12.53 21.01
CA GLN A 294 16.11 11.09 20.95
C GLN A 294 14.77 10.73 21.58
N THR A 295 14.36 11.48 22.61
CA THR A 295 13.06 11.33 23.28
C THR A 295 11.94 12.08 22.58
N ALA A 296 12.21 12.73 21.44
CA ALA A 296 11.17 13.41 20.67
C ALA A 296 10.05 12.42 20.35
N GLU A 297 8.85 12.67 20.86
CA GLU A 297 7.68 11.79 20.65
C GLU A 297 7.19 11.82 19.19
N VAL A 298 7.62 12.83 18.41
CA VAL A 298 7.21 13.06 17.03
C VAL A 298 8.38 13.62 16.21
N VAL A 299 8.59 13.09 14.99
CA VAL A 299 9.63 13.55 14.06
C VAL A 299 9.01 14.00 12.75
N GLY A 300 9.44 15.19 12.29
CA GLY A 300 9.00 15.76 11.01
C GLY A 300 7.51 16.09 10.99
N SER A 301 6.98 16.76 12.01
CA SER A 301 5.55 17.03 12.12
C SER A 301 5.05 18.16 11.21
N LEU A 302 3.81 18.03 10.70
CA LEU A 302 3.03 19.07 10.02
C LEU A 302 1.65 19.19 10.68
N SER A 303 1.11 20.40 10.73
CA SER A 303 -0.26 20.67 11.14
C SER A 303 -1.05 21.18 9.94
N ARG A 304 -2.23 20.61 9.68
CA ARG A 304 -3.17 21.05 8.63
C ARG A 304 -4.59 21.18 9.17
#